data_AF-A0A964BKU5-F1
#
_entry.id   AF-A0A964BKU5-F1
#
_cell.length_a   1.000
_cell.length_b   1.000
_cell.length_c   1.000
_cell.angle_alpha   90.00
_cell.angle_beta   90.00
_cell.angle_gamma   90.00
#
_symmetry.space_group_name_H-M   'P 1'
#
loop_
_entity.id
_entity.type
_entity.pdbx_description
1 polymer ?
#
loop_
_entity_poly.entity_id
_entity_poly.type
_entity_poly.pdbx_seq_one_letter_code
_entity_poly.pdbx_strand_id
1 'polypeptide(L)'
;MTPAPLALSLDHIARLLGRARAVAGQPLARSASGDPFFLDLPAFDGGAGGIVTQANLEVIGSLYFAAEVEGTYLPAVAEQLAEHRFGLNLTDRAAAEALETLAGAMRHEWVNRGLRNQIFARTFGIGDADPNLGDTVVNREFEPRFARLCSALSASARDLQGWGAPSGAAMRAAVAAQALLGNLGSRMQGNTLIVTERLAHQLTLSVEALNHPGLASLFMGRTAWDVVRGVLGTDTPDLAAHVTRAQTGLRLVTWLARHLAAVQAADAQGIIDAIAGEAGLRGWAEMWLDAAGVAPAAQPGGWPQ
;
A
#
# COMPACT_ATOMS: atom_id res chain seq x y z
N MET A 1 -12.23 -7.37 -15.10
CA MET A 1 -11.10 -8.16 -14.55
C MET A 1 -11.46 -8.57 -13.14
N THR A 2 -11.33 -9.83 -12.76
CA THR A 2 -11.45 -10.24 -11.35
C THR A 2 -10.23 -9.70 -10.58
N PRO A 3 -10.41 -9.14 -9.36
CA PRO A 3 -9.29 -8.72 -8.54
C PRO A 3 -8.38 -9.92 -8.27
N ALA A 4 -7.07 -9.71 -8.30
CA ALA A 4 -6.13 -10.78 -8.03
C ALA A 4 -6.33 -11.27 -6.58
N PRO A 5 -6.14 -12.55 -6.26
CA PRO A 5 -6.14 -12.99 -4.87
C PRO A 5 -5.04 -12.26 -4.07
N LEU A 6 -5.33 -11.92 -2.80
CA LEU A 6 -4.38 -11.22 -1.91
C LEU A 6 -3.02 -11.92 -1.85
N ALA A 7 -2.99 -13.25 -1.88
CA ALA A 7 -1.76 -14.04 -1.81
C ALA A 7 -0.77 -13.65 -2.92
N LEU A 8 -1.25 -13.43 -4.16
CA LEU A 8 -0.39 -12.99 -5.26
C LEU A 8 0.20 -11.59 -5.04
N SER A 9 -0.52 -10.74 -4.30
CA SER A 9 -0.04 -9.40 -3.96
C SER A 9 1.00 -9.46 -2.83
N LEU A 10 0.82 -10.35 -1.85
CA LEU A 10 1.82 -10.58 -0.79
C LEU A 10 3.11 -11.17 -1.35
N ASP A 11 3.03 -12.13 -2.27
CA ASP A 11 4.22 -12.65 -2.97
C ASP A 11 4.94 -11.56 -3.77
N HIS A 12 4.17 -10.65 -4.39
CA HIS A 12 4.73 -9.49 -5.06
C HIS A 12 5.50 -8.61 -4.08
N ILE A 13 4.89 -8.27 -2.94
CA ILE A 13 5.51 -7.47 -1.87
C ILE A 13 6.79 -8.11 -1.36
N ALA A 14 6.78 -9.42 -1.07
CA ALA A 14 7.97 -10.14 -0.63
C ALA A 14 9.12 -10.02 -1.65
N ARG A 15 8.81 -10.11 -2.95
CA ARG A 15 9.81 -9.90 -4.02
C ARG A 15 10.31 -8.46 -4.09
N LEU A 16 9.45 -7.46 -3.92
CA LEU A 16 9.83 -6.04 -3.90
C LEU A 16 10.78 -5.75 -2.74
N LEU A 17 10.42 -6.18 -1.52
CA LEU A 17 11.22 -5.98 -0.33
C LEU A 17 12.56 -6.72 -0.43
N GLY A 18 12.57 -7.94 -0.97
CA GLY A 18 13.81 -8.68 -1.24
C GLY A 18 14.77 -7.93 -2.18
N ARG A 19 14.26 -7.27 -3.23
CA ARG A 19 15.08 -6.42 -4.11
C ARG A 19 15.57 -5.16 -3.41
N ALA A 20 14.69 -4.46 -2.69
CA ALA A 20 15.06 -3.26 -1.95
C ALA A 20 16.19 -3.53 -0.94
N ARG A 21 16.13 -4.69 -0.25
CA ARG A 21 17.19 -5.15 0.66
C ARG A 21 18.52 -5.40 -0.06
N ALA A 22 18.50 -6.04 -1.22
CA ALA A 22 19.72 -6.30 -2.00
C ALA A 22 20.41 -4.99 -2.42
N VAL A 23 19.64 -3.95 -2.75
CA VAL A 23 20.16 -2.61 -3.10
C VAL A 23 20.66 -1.85 -1.87
N ALA A 24 20.00 -1.99 -0.72
CA ALA A 24 20.37 -1.28 0.51
C ALA A 24 21.72 -1.73 1.10
N GLY A 25 22.27 -2.88 0.69
CA GLY A 25 23.67 -3.24 0.90
C GLY A 25 24.18 -3.30 2.34
N GLN A 26 23.33 -3.19 3.36
CA GLN A 26 23.74 -3.21 4.77
C GLN A 26 23.04 -4.32 5.55
N PRO A 27 23.77 -5.05 6.43
CA PRO A 27 23.13 -5.68 7.56
C PRO A 27 22.56 -4.54 8.41
N LEU A 28 21.23 -4.36 8.36
CA LEU A 28 20.52 -3.49 9.28
C LEU A 28 20.96 -3.90 10.68
N ALA A 29 21.80 -3.08 11.31
CA ALA A 29 22.37 -3.38 12.61
C ALA A 29 21.20 -3.60 13.57
N ARG A 30 21.04 -4.84 14.07
CA ARG A 30 20.15 -5.12 15.18
C ARG A 30 20.61 -4.24 16.33
N SER A 31 19.89 -3.17 16.62
CA SER A 31 20.17 -2.34 17.78
C SER A 31 19.98 -3.21 19.02
N ALA A 32 21.08 -3.46 19.72
CA ALA A 32 21.17 -4.28 20.92
C ALA A 32 20.97 -3.44 22.21
N SER A 33 20.13 -2.40 22.16
CA SER A 33 19.77 -1.61 23.34
C SER A 33 18.31 -1.86 23.69
N GLY A 34 18.08 -2.31 24.92
CA GLY A 34 16.79 -2.76 25.46
C GLY A 34 15.74 -1.67 25.69
N ASP A 35 15.71 -0.62 24.86
CA ASP A 35 14.57 0.28 24.76
C ASP A 35 13.87 0.03 23.41
N PRO A 36 12.72 -0.68 23.39
CA PRO A 36 12.01 -1.03 22.16
C PRO A 36 11.36 0.17 21.46
N PHE A 37 11.38 1.38 22.06
CA PHE A 37 10.78 2.59 21.49
C PHE A 37 11.78 3.69 21.12
N PHE A 38 13.07 3.54 21.45
CA PHE A 38 14.09 4.54 21.16
C PHE A 38 15.09 4.02 20.11
N LEU A 39 14.79 4.30 18.84
CA LEU A 39 15.76 4.25 17.75
C LEU A 39 16.39 5.63 17.63
N ASP A 40 17.53 5.83 18.29
CA ASP A 40 18.38 7.00 18.11
C ASP A 40 19.09 6.87 16.76
N LEU A 41 18.39 7.27 15.69
CA LEU A 41 19.01 7.42 14.38
C LEU A 41 19.77 8.75 14.38
N PRO A 42 21.03 8.80 13.92
CA PRO A 42 21.69 10.08 13.70
C PRO A 42 20.76 10.93 12.85
N ALA A 43 20.54 12.18 13.27
CA ALA A 43 19.81 13.15 12.46
C ALA A 43 20.48 13.17 11.10
N PHE A 44 19.84 12.57 10.09
CA PHE A 44 20.24 12.85 8.72
C PHE A 44 19.81 14.29 8.51
N ASP A 45 20.81 15.15 8.42
CA ASP A 45 20.69 16.56 8.09
C ASP A 45 19.62 16.67 7.02
N GLY A 46 18.53 17.37 7.33
CA GLY A 46 17.38 17.57 6.47
C GLY A 46 17.72 18.43 5.26
N GLY A 47 18.72 18.02 4.47
CA GLY A 47 18.90 18.49 3.12
C GLY A 47 17.62 18.16 2.36
N ALA A 48 16.86 19.22 2.04
CA ALA A 48 15.80 19.14 1.06
C ALA A 48 16.37 18.48 -0.21
N GLY A 49 16.06 17.20 -0.43
CA GLY A 49 16.62 16.46 -1.56
C GLY A 49 17.16 15.05 -1.27
N GLY A 50 16.59 14.32 -0.30
CA GLY A 50 16.80 12.87 -0.26
C GLY A 50 16.47 12.28 -1.64
N ILE A 51 17.47 11.68 -2.30
CA ILE A 51 17.33 11.16 -3.65
C ILE A 51 16.29 10.03 -3.61
N VAL A 52 15.13 10.24 -4.24
CA VAL A 52 14.14 9.18 -4.41
C VAL A 52 14.75 8.13 -5.33
N THR A 53 14.86 6.90 -4.84
CA THR A 53 15.35 5.75 -5.60
C THR A 53 14.20 4.81 -5.96
N GLN A 54 14.42 3.94 -6.94
CA GLN A 54 13.47 2.87 -7.28
C GLN A 54 13.16 1.99 -6.06
N ALA A 55 14.19 1.55 -5.33
CA ALA A 55 14.02 0.70 -4.14
C ALA A 55 13.14 1.38 -3.07
N ASN A 56 13.34 2.68 -2.84
CA ASN A 56 12.52 3.43 -1.88
C ASN A 56 11.03 3.44 -2.32
N LEU A 57 10.76 3.62 -3.62
CA LEU A 57 9.38 3.58 -4.13
C LEU A 57 8.76 2.19 -4.08
N GLU A 58 9.53 1.12 -4.30
CA GLU A 58 9.05 -0.26 -4.14
C GLU A 58 8.63 -0.55 -2.68
N VAL A 59 9.40 -0.05 -1.71
CA VAL A 59 9.04 -0.09 -0.28
C VAL A 59 7.78 0.71 -0.01
N ILE A 60 7.68 1.94 -0.53
CA ILE A 60 6.48 2.78 -0.36
C ILE A 60 5.24 2.12 -0.99
N GLY A 61 5.37 1.47 -2.14
CA GLY A 61 4.27 0.73 -2.75
C GLY A 61 3.76 -0.39 -1.84
N SER A 62 4.69 -1.09 -1.20
CA SER A 62 4.38 -2.17 -0.25
C SER A 62 3.76 -1.64 1.04
N LEU A 63 4.23 -0.49 1.55
CA LEU A 63 3.63 0.19 2.69
C LEU A 63 2.23 0.73 2.38
N TYR A 64 2.01 1.25 1.17
CA TYR A 64 0.70 1.70 0.71
C TYR A 64 -0.29 0.54 0.66
N PHE A 65 0.12 -0.61 0.14
CA PHE A 65 -0.69 -1.82 0.17
C PHE A 65 -1.07 -2.19 1.61
N ALA A 66 -0.12 -2.17 2.53
CA ALA A 66 -0.39 -2.47 3.94
C ALA A 66 -1.37 -1.48 4.58
N ALA A 67 -1.24 -0.18 4.28
CA ALA A 67 -2.13 0.85 4.77
C ALA A 67 -3.59 0.65 4.30
N GLU A 68 -3.79 0.32 3.03
CA GLU A 68 -5.13 0.06 2.48
C GLU A 68 -5.71 -1.26 3.00
N VAL A 69 -4.89 -2.30 3.20
CA VAL A 69 -5.35 -3.55 3.84
C VAL A 69 -5.71 -3.35 5.31
N GLU A 70 -5.03 -2.46 6.04
CA GLU A 70 -5.43 -2.08 7.40
C GLU A 70 -6.87 -1.53 7.43
N GLY A 71 -7.27 -0.77 6.41
CA GLY A 71 -8.64 -0.25 6.26
C GLY A 71 -9.72 -1.34 6.12
N THR A 72 -9.34 -2.58 5.83
CA THR A 72 -10.26 -3.74 5.83
C THR A 72 -10.47 -4.35 7.21
N TYR A 73 -9.73 -3.88 8.22
CA TYR A 73 -9.61 -4.49 9.56
C TYR A 73 -9.11 -5.94 9.56
N LEU A 74 -8.63 -6.49 8.43
CA LEU A 74 -8.08 -7.85 8.37
C LEU A 74 -7.00 -8.11 9.43
N PRO A 75 -5.99 -7.23 9.62
CA PRO A 75 -4.97 -7.45 10.66
C PRO A 75 -5.56 -7.39 12.07
N ALA A 76 -6.45 -6.42 12.33
CA ALA A 76 -7.10 -6.25 13.63
C ALA A 76 -7.98 -7.46 14.01
N VAL A 77 -8.73 -8.01 13.05
CA VAL A 77 -9.52 -9.23 13.25
C VAL A 77 -8.62 -10.43 13.53
N ALA A 78 -7.51 -10.57 12.79
CA ALA A 78 -6.54 -11.64 13.03
C ALA A 78 -5.93 -11.55 14.43
N GLU A 79 -5.51 -10.35 14.84
CA GLU A 79 -4.98 -10.04 16.18
C GLU A 79 -5.99 -10.42 17.26
N GLN A 80 -7.26 -9.98 17.12
CA GLN A 80 -8.32 -10.27 18.08
C GLN A 80 -8.60 -11.78 18.19
N LEU A 81 -8.66 -12.51 17.08
CA LEU A 81 -8.88 -13.96 17.11
C LEU A 81 -7.69 -14.70 17.72
N ALA A 82 -6.46 -14.24 17.49
CA ALA A 82 -5.27 -14.81 18.12
C ALA A 82 -5.24 -14.54 19.64
N GLU A 83 -5.67 -13.36 20.09
CA GLU A 83 -5.79 -13.06 21.53
C GLU A 83 -6.85 -13.94 22.22
N HIS A 84 -8.00 -14.13 21.56
CA HIS A 84 -9.12 -14.91 22.09
C HIS A 84 -9.10 -16.40 21.72
N ARG A 85 -8.00 -16.91 21.15
CA ARG A 85 -7.92 -18.26 20.56
C ARG A 85 -8.32 -19.41 21.50
N PHE A 86 -8.10 -19.29 22.81
CA PHE A 86 -8.51 -20.31 23.79
C PHE A 86 -10.02 -20.36 24.05
N GLY A 87 -10.74 -19.29 23.72
CA GLY A 87 -12.20 -19.23 23.80
C GLY A 87 -12.89 -19.62 22.49
N LEU A 88 -12.14 -19.84 21.42
CA LEU A 88 -12.70 -20.31 20.15
C LEU A 88 -12.91 -21.83 20.24
N ASN A 89 -14.13 -22.30 19.95
CA ASN A 89 -14.45 -23.74 19.87
C ASN A 89 -13.89 -24.37 18.57
N LEU A 90 -12.60 -24.17 18.30
CA LEU A 90 -11.91 -24.71 17.13
C LEU A 90 -11.70 -26.22 17.30
N THR A 91 -12.38 -27.01 16.46
CA THR A 91 -12.17 -28.46 16.39
C THR A 91 -11.02 -28.85 15.47
N ASP A 92 -10.62 -27.94 14.57
CA ASP A 92 -9.53 -28.15 13.62
C ASP A 92 -8.18 -27.78 14.26
N ARG A 93 -7.34 -28.80 14.44
CA ARG A 93 -6.00 -28.64 15.02
C ARG A 93 -5.11 -27.72 14.20
N ALA A 94 -5.15 -27.80 12.88
CA ALA A 94 -4.28 -26.98 12.02
C ALA A 94 -4.68 -25.50 12.09
N ALA A 95 -5.99 -25.21 12.21
CA ALA A 95 -6.48 -23.87 12.46
C ALA A 95 -6.00 -23.31 13.81
N ALA A 96 -6.03 -24.14 14.86
CA ALA A 96 -5.54 -23.75 16.18
C ALA A 96 -4.02 -23.50 16.17
N GLU A 97 -3.24 -24.34 15.48
CA GLU A 97 -1.79 -24.16 15.30
C GLU A 97 -1.46 -22.87 14.53
N ALA A 98 -2.27 -22.50 13.52
CA ALA A 98 -2.10 -21.24 12.80
C ALA A 98 -2.34 -20.01 13.70
N LEU A 99 -3.39 -20.04 14.55
CA LEU A 99 -3.63 -18.97 15.53
C LEU A 99 -2.56 -18.92 16.62
N GLU A 100 -2.02 -20.06 17.06
CA GLU A 100 -0.89 -20.08 18.00
C GLU A 100 0.39 -19.51 17.39
N THR A 101 0.63 -19.79 16.11
CA THR A 101 1.77 -19.22 15.36
C THR A 101 1.64 -17.71 15.29
N LEU A 102 0.46 -17.21 14.93
CA LEU A 102 0.14 -15.78 14.91
C LEU A 102 0.31 -15.15 16.30
N ALA A 103 -0.29 -15.74 17.34
CA ALA A 103 -0.16 -15.28 18.73
C ALA A 103 1.30 -15.31 19.23
N GLY A 104 2.10 -16.25 18.74
CA GLY A 104 3.55 -16.32 18.98
C GLY A 104 4.28 -15.13 18.39
N ALA A 105 4.04 -14.83 17.11
CA ALA A 105 4.63 -13.68 16.43
C ALA A 105 4.24 -12.35 17.10
N MET A 106 2.99 -12.25 17.57
CA MET A 106 2.48 -11.07 18.29
C MET A 106 3.29 -10.71 19.55
N ARG A 107 3.95 -11.68 20.19
CA ARG A 107 4.72 -11.47 21.44
C ARG A 107 6.12 -10.91 21.24
N HIS A 108 6.65 -10.90 20.02
CA HIS A 108 8.07 -10.60 19.77
C HIS A 108 8.31 -9.39 18.86
N GLU A 109 7.85 -9.44 17.61
CA GLU A 109 8.22 -8.46 16.57
C GLU A 109 7.00 -7.76 15.95
N TRP A 110 5.90 -7.71 16.69
CA TRP A 110 4.64 -7.16 16.22
C TRP A 110 4.63 -5.63 16.24
N VAL A 111 4.49 -5.01 15.07
CA VAL A 111 4.20 -3.58 14.97
C VAL A 111 2.79 -3.35 15.48
N ASN A 112 2.66 -2.64 16.61
CA ASN A 112 1.36 -2.35 17.21
C ASN A 112 0.53 -1.41 16.32
N ARG A 113 -0.81 -1.47 16.48
CA ARG A 113 -1.76 -0.70 15.65
C ARG A 113 -1.55 0.81 15.71
N GLY A 114 -1.21 1.36 16.88
CA GLY A 114 -0.95 2.79 17.03
C GLY A 114 0.22 3.27 16.16
N LEU A 115 1.33 2.53 16.16
CA LEU A 115 2.49 2.81 15.33
C LEU A 115 2.18 2.61 13.83
N ARG A 116 1.40 1.59 13.46
CA ARG A 116 0.94 1.40 12.08
C ARG A 116 0.16 2.63 11.59
N ASN A 117 -0.87 3.02 12.34
CA ASN A 117 -1.70 4.19 12.03
C ASN A 117 -0.88 5.48 11.93
N GLN A 118 0.06 5.71 12.84
CA GLN A 118 0.94 6.88 12.78
C GLN A 118 1.77 6.91 11.49
N ILE A 119 2.32 5.77 11.08
CA ILE A 119 3.11 5.65 9.84
C ILE A 119 2.23 5.86 8.60
N PHE A 120 1.04 5.27 8.58
CA PHE A 120 0.09 5.42 7.47
C PHE A 120 -0.44 6.86 7.36
N ALA A 121 -0.77 7.50 8.48
CA ALA A 121 -1.24 8.88 8.50
C ALA A 121 -0.14 9.84 8.06
N ARG A 122 1.10 9.63 8.53
CA ARG A 122 2.26 10.44 8.14
C ARG A 122 2.62 10.28 6.66
N THR A 123 2.49 9.07 6.11
CA THR A 123 2.97 8.76 4.76
C THR A 123 1.90 8.99 3.70
N PHE A 124 0.65 8.64 3.98
CA PHE A 124 -0.44 8.64 2.99
C PHE A 124 -1.68 9.42 3.43
N GLY A 125 -1.73 9.88 4.69
CA GLY A 125 -2.94 10.47 5.25
C GLY A 125 -4.04 9.43 5.51
N ILE A 126 -3.69 8.14 5.61
CA ILE A 126 -4.62 7.03 5.83
C ILE A 126 -4.57 6.60 7.29
N GLY A 127 -5.72 6.22 7.85
CA GLY A 127 -5.86 5.66 9.19
C GLY A 127 -6.39 6.66 10.21
N ASP A 128 -6.68 6.15 11.42
CA ASP A 128 -7.14 6.97 12.53
C ASP A 128 -5.97 7.83 13.03
N ALA A 129 -5.97 9.11 12.68
CA ALA A 129 -5.01 10.05 13.24
C ALA A 129 -5.29 10.20 14.74
N ASP A 130 -4.25 10.02 15.57
CA ASP A 130 -4.32 10.45 16.97
C ASP A 130 -4.73 11.93 16.98
N PRO A 131 -5.81 12.33 17.69
CA PRO A 131 -6.21 13.72 17.77
C PRO A 131 -5.10 14.64 18.35
N ASN A 132 -4.09 14.06 19.01
CA ASN A 132 -2.91 14.77 19.49
C ASN A 132 -1.79 14.89 18.46
N LEU A 133 -1.85 14.15 17.33
CA LEU A 133 -0.97 14.40 16.19
C LEU A 133 -1.39 15.73 15.55
N GLY A 134 -0.52 16.73 15.64
CA GLY A 134 -0.77 18.01 15.00
C GLY A 134 -1.07 17.87 13.52
N ASP A 135 -1.93 18.75 13.00
CA ASP A 135 -2.39 18.78 11.60
C ASP A 135 -1.25 18.73 10.55
N THR A 136 -0.06 19.19 10.92
CA THR A 136 1.14 19.20 10.08
C THR A 136 1.77 17.83 9.86
N VAL A 137 1.42 16.83 10.67
CA VAL A 137 2.00 15.49 10.60
C VAL A 137 1.27 14.60 9.59
N VAL A 138 -0.03 14.84 9.35
CA VAL A 138 -0.86 14.02 8.46
C VAL A 138 -0.64 14.42 7.00
N ASN A 139 -0.39 13.44 6.11
CA ASN A 139 -0.19 13.72 4.69
C ASN A 139 -1.51 13.89 3.92
N ARG A 140 -2.20 15.00 4.15
CA ARG A 140 -3.45 15.36 3.46
C ARG A 140 -3.29 15.57 1.94
N GLU A 141 -2.06 15.73 1.47
CA GLU A 141 -1.78 15.99 0.06
C GLU A 141 -1.59 14.72 -0.78
N PHE A 142 -1.38 13.56 -0.16
CA PHE A 142 -1.09 12.33 -0.89
C PHE A 142 -2.25 11.95 -1.81
N GLU A 143 -3.44 11.78 -1.26
CA GLU A 143 -4.60 11.29 -2.00
C GLU A 143 -4.98 12.20 -3.20
N PRO A 144 -5.06 13.54 -3.05
CA PRO A 144 -5.27 14.42 -4.20
C PRO A 144 -4.17 14.34 -5.27
N ARG A 145 -2.89 14.21 -4.87
CA ARG A 145 -1.77 14.08 -5.82
C ARG A 145 -1.79 12.73 -6.53
N PHE A 146 -2.13 11.66 -5.80
CA PHE A 146 -2.21 10.32 -6.37
C PHE A 146 -3.40 10.17 -7.32
N ALA A 147 -4.56 10.75 -6.98
CA ALA A 147 -5.70 10.84 -7.88
C ALA A 147 -5.38 11.62 -9.16
N ARG A 148 -4.64 12.72 -9.05
CA ARG A 148 -4.17 13.50 -10.21
C ARG A 148 -3.24 12.68 -11.10
N LEU A 149 -2.34 11.89 -10.52
CA LEU A 149 -1.49 10.96 -11.26
C LEU A 149 -2.33 9.92 -12.00
N CYS A 150 -3.26 9.24 -11.31
CA CYS A 150 -4.13 8.24 -11.92
C CYS A 150 -4.94 8.82 -13.09
N SER A 151 -5.50 10.02 -12.90
CA SER A 151 -6.25 10.73 -13.94
C SER A 151 -5.37 11.06 -15.15
N ALA A 152 -4.15 11.54 -14.92
CA ALA A 152 -3.20 11.84 -15.99
C ALA A 152 -2.76 10.58 -16.74
N LEU A 153 -2.50 9.47 -16.05
CA LEU A 153 -2.13 8.20 -16.68
C LEU A 153 -3.28 7.61 -17.51
N SER A 154 -4.50 7.62 -16.99
CA SER A 154 -5.69 7.16 -17.73
C SER A 154 -5.92 7.98 -19.00
N ALA A 155 -5.83 9.32 -18.90
CA ALA A 155 -5.96 10.20 -20.05
C ALA A 155 -4.85 9.96 -21.09
N SER A 156 -3.60 9.90 -20.67
CA SER A 156 -2.46 9.67 -21.57
C SER A 156 -2.53 8.31 -22.28
N ALA A 157 -2.93 7.26 -21.56
CA ALA A 157 -3.11 5.94 -22.17
C ALA A 157 -4.25 5.91 -23.19
N ARG A 158 -5.32 6.68 -22.97
CA ARG A 158 -6.43 6.82 -23.93
C ARG A 158 -6.00 7.59 -25.17
N ASP A 159 -5.29 8.70 -25.00
CA ASP A 159 -4.79 9.53 -26.11
C ASP A 159 -3.85 8.72 -27.03
N LEU A 160 -2.98 7.89 -26.43
CA LEU A 160 -2.09 6.98 -27.14
C LEU A 160 -2.81 5.95 -28.04
N GLN A 161 -3.98 5.48 -27.63
CA GLN A 161 -4.76 4.50 -28.40
C GLN A 161 -5.49 5.12 -29.60
N GLY A 162 -5.78 6.43 -29.56
CA GLY A 162 -6.63 7.08 -30.55
C GLY A 162 -5.88 7.70 -31.72
N TRP A 163 -4.93 8.62 -31.45
CA TRP A 163 -4.43 9.56 -32.47
C TRP A 163 -2.89 9.72 -32.48
N GLY A 164 -2.17 8.87 -31.73
CA GLY A 164 -0.75 9.07 -31.43
C GLY A 164 -0.57 10.12 -30.32
N ALA A 165 0.38 9.92 -29.41
CA ALA A 165 0.50 10.75 -28.22
C ALA A 165 0.84 12.21 -28.55
N PRO A 166 -0.02 13.19 -28.21
CA PRO A 166 0.45 14.53 -28.04
C PRO A 166 1.41 14.53 -26.84
N SER A 167 2.64 15.00 -27.04
CA SER A 167 3.67 15.18 -25.99
C SER A 167 3.11 15.86 -24.71
N GLY A 168 2.07 16.69 -24.86
CA GLY A 168 1.36 17.30 -23.74
C GLY A 168 0.69 16.32 -22.77
N ALA A 169 0.18 15.16 -23.22
CA ALA A 169 -0.42 14.16 -22.32
C ALA A 169 0.64 13.48 -21.45
N ALA A 170 1.74 13.04 -22.08
CA ALA A 170 2.90 12.50 -21.38
C ALA A 170 3.47 13.52 -20.36
N MET A 171 3.55 14.79 -20.73
CA MET A 171 4.01 15.85 -19.84
C MET A 171 3.09 16.06 -18.62
N ARG A 172 1.75 15.96 -18.80
CA ARG A 172 0.82 16.01 -17.66
C ARG A 172 1.03 14.84 -16.69
N ALA A 173 1.27 13.64 -17.21
CA ALA A 173 1.60 12.48 -16.39
C ALA A 173 2.94 12.69 -15.65
N ALA A 174 3.95 13.24 -16.34
CA ALA A 174 5.25 13.57 -15.74
C ALA A 174 5.10 14.55 -14.56
N VAL A 175 4.38 15.66 -14.77
CA VAL A 175 4.16 16.69 -13.74
C VAL A 175 3.38 16.13 -12.55
N ALA A 176 2.33 15.34 -12.79
CA ALA A 176 1.57 14.71 -11.71
C ALA A 176 2.43 13.71 -10.92
N ALA A 177 3.26 12.93 -11.63
CA ALA A 177 4.18 11.99 -11.00
C ALA A 177 5.25 12.71 -10.18
N GLN A 178 5.87 13.76 -10.70
CA GLN A 178 6.85 14.59 -9.97
C GLN A 178 6.24 15.24 -8.73
N ALA A 179 5.00 15.73 -8.81
CA ALA A 179 4.29 16.27 -7.64
C ALA A 179 4.08 15.21 -6.56
N LEU A 180 3.73 13.97 -6.95
CA LEU A 180 3.62 12.85 -6.01
C LEU A 180 5.00 12.47 -5.42
N LEU A 181 6.05 12.39 -6.25
CA LEU A 181 7.41 12.08 -5.81
C LEU A 181 7.95 13.12 -4.82
N GLY A 182 7.69 14.41 -5.06
CA GLY A 182 8.07 15.48 -4.11
C GLY A 182 7.32 15.35 -2.77
N ASN A 183 6.07 14.92 -2.79
CA ASN A 183 5.31 14.62 -1.59
C ASN A 183 5.88 13.41 -0.83
N LEU A 184 6.21 12.32 -1.53
CA LEU A 184 6.73 11.11 -0.91
C LEU A 184 8.19 11.27 -0.42
N GLY A 185 9.04 12.00 -1.15
CA GLY A 185 10.48 12.10 -0.87
C GLY A 185 10.81 12.60 0.53
N SER A 186 10.01 13.51 1.09
CA SER A 186 10.17 14.00 2.48
C SER A 186 9.73 13.00 3.54
N ARG A 187 9.01 11.94 3.17
CA ARG A 187 8.37 10.96 4.07
C ARG A 187 8.99 9.56 4.00
N MET A 188 9.89 9.35 3.03
CA MET A 188 10.58 8.08 2.78
C MET A 188 11.76 7.80 3.72
N GLN A 189 12.08 8.72 4.64
CA GLN A 189 13.28 8.63 5.48
C GLN A 189 13.06 7.77 6.74
N GLY A 190 14.16 7.18 7.24
CA GLY A 190 14.21 6.44 8.51
C GLY A 190 13.88 4.95 8.39
N ASN A 191 13.23 4.40 9.44
CA ASN A 191 12.96 2.96 9.60
C ASN A 191 11.84 2.41 8.70
N THR A 192 11.41 3.16 7.68
CA THR A 192 10.29 2.81 6.80
C THR A 192 10.49 1.43 6.16
N LEU A 193 11.70 1.10 5.71
CA LEU A 193 12.00 -0.24 5.17
C LEU A 193 11.79 -1.35 6.20
N ILE A 194 12.44 -1.25 7.37
CA ILE A 194 12.33 -2.25 8.44
C ILE A 194 10.88 -2.45 8.86
N VAL A 195 10.14 -1.36 9.04
CA VAL A 195 8.73 -1.45 9.46
C VAL A 195 7.88 -2.06 8.34
N THR A 196 8.11 -1.70 7.08
CA THR A 196 7.37 -2.29 5.95
C THR A 196 7.60 -3.79 5.84
N GLU A 197 8.82 -4.28 6.09
CA GLU A 197 9.11 -5.72 6.13
C GLU A 197 8.34 -6.43 7.24
N ARG A 198 8.33 -5.86 8.45
CA ARG A 198 7.56 -6.41 9.57
C ARG A 198 6.06 -6.41 9.25
N LEU A 199 5.54 -5.33 8.67
CA LEU A 199 4.13 -5.23 8.27
C LEU A 199 3.77 -6.28 7.21
N ALA A 200 4.62 -6.49 6.20
CA ALA A 200 4.40 -7.52 5.21
C ALA A 200 4.34 -8.91 5.84
N HIS A 201 5.25 -9.21 6.78
CA HIS A 201 5.23 -10.46 7.53
C HIS A 201 3.96 -10.62 8.38
N GLN A 202 3.54 -9.58 9.11
CA GLN A 202 2.28 -9.58 9.87
C GLN A 202 1.07 -9.85 8.99
N LEU A 203 1.00 -9.22 7.81
CA LEU A 203 -0.08 -9.43 6.85
C LEU A 203 -0.10 -10.86 6.33
N THR A 204 1.07 -11.44 6.01
CA THR A 204 1.15 -12.85 5.59
C THR A 204 0.60 -13.77 6.68
N LEU A 205 1.06 -13.63 7.92
CA LEU A 205 0.58 -14.45 9.03
C LEU A 205 -0.92 -14.27 9.29
N SER A 206 -1.42 -13.02 9.18
CA SER A 206 -2.85 -12.72 9.33
C SER A 206 -3.68 -13.39 8.25
N VAL A 207 -3.24 -13.30 6.98
CA VAL A 207 -3.91 -13.91 5.84
C VAL A 207 -3.86 -15.43 5.89
N GLU A 208 -2.74 -16.02 6.31
CA GLU A 208 -2.59 -17.47 6.49
C GLU A 208 -3.53 -18.00 7.57
N ALA A 209 -3.56 -17.35 8.75
CA ALA A 209 -4.46 -17.74 9.82
C ALA A 209 -5.94 -17.62 9.41
N LEU A 210 -6.34 -16.47 8.86
CA LEU A 210 -7.74 -16.20 8.50
C LEU A 210 -8.25 -16.99 7.30
N ASN A 211 -7.38 -17.40 6.36
CA ASN A 211 -7.78 -18.27 5.26
C ASN A 211 -7.78 -19.76 5.62
N HIS A 212 -7.43 -20.13 6.85
CA HIS A 212 -7.49 -21.52 7.25
C HIS A 212 -8.94 -22.03 7.18
N PRO A 213 -9.25 -23.13 6.46
CA PRO A 213 -10.63 -23.60 6.29
C PRO A 213 -11.37 -23.87 7.60
N GLY A 214 -10.68 -24.44 8.61
CA GLY A 214 -11.24 -24.66 9.93
C GLY A 214 -11.57 -23.38 10.72
N LEU A 215 -10.90 -22.27 10.45
CA LEU A 215 -11.26 -20.97 11.04
C LEU A 215 -12.41 -20.33 10.26
N ALA A 216 -12.37 -20.37 8.93
CA ALA A 216 -13.45 -19.87 8.08
C ALA A 216 -14.80 -20.56 8.37
N SER A 217 -14.79 -21.86 8.65
CA SER A 217 -16.00 -22.63 8.96
C SER A 217 -16.68 -22.19 10.27
N LEU A 218 -15.93 -21.72 11.27
CA LEU A 218 -16.52 -21.17 12.51
C LEU A 218 -17.41 -19.96 12.24
N PHE A 219 -17.10 -19.19 11.20
CA PHE A 219 -17.85 -18.01 10.79
C PHE A 219 -18.77 -18.30 9.59
N MET A 220 -19.09 -19.58 9.33
CA MET A 220 -19.91 -20.03 8.20
C MET A 220 -19.39 -19.54 6.84
N GLY A 221 -18.09 -19.26 6.75
CA GLY A 221 -17.41 -18.66 5.61
C GLY A 221 -16.54 -19.65 4.83
N ARG A 222 -15.92 -19.16 3.76
CA ARG A 222 -14.95 -19.91 2.94
C ARG A 222 -13.61 -19.19 2.78
N THR A 223 -13.58 -17.90 3.08
CA THR A 223 -12.42 -17.03 2.85
C THR A 223 -12.14 -16.20 4.08
N ALA A 224 -10.92 -15.65 4.19
CA ALA A 224 -10.58 -14.68 5.23
C ALA A 224 -11.56 -13.50 5.29
N TRP A 225 -12.12 -13.09 4.16
CA TRP A 225 -13.10 -12.01 4.11
C TRP A 225 -14.44 -12.37 4.75
N ASP A 226 -14.83 -13.64 4.70
CA ASP A 226 -16.02 -14.10 5.39
C ASP A 226 -15.81 -14.12 6.90
N VAL A 227 -14.58 -14.44 7.36
CA VAL A 227 -14.20 -14.31 8.77
C VAL A 227 -14.26 -12.86 9.22
N VAL A 228 -13.66 -11.94 8.46
CA VAL A 228 -13.72 -10.49 8.75
C VAL A 228 -15.17 -10.01 8.84
N ARG A 229 -16.03 -10.36 7.88
CA ARG A 229 -17.48 -10.04 7.94
C ARG A 229 -18.17 -10.67 9.15
N GLY A 230 -17.84 -11.91 9.49
CA GLY A 230 -18.42 -12.63 10.62
C GLY A 230 -18.06 -11.98 11.97
N VAL A 231 -16.86 -11.43 12.09
CA VAL A 231 -16.40 -10.75 13.31
C VAL A 231 -16.95 -9.32 13.40
N LEU A 232 -16.95 -8.56 12.30
CA LEU A 232 -17.35 -7.15 12.31
C LEU A 232 -18.86 -6.93 12.14
N GLY A 233 -19.59 -7.87 11.54
CA GLY A 233 -21.02 -7.73 11.31
C GLY A 233 -21.36 -6.50 10.47
N THR A 234 -22.23 -5.64 11.00
CA THR A 234 -22.69 -4.40 10.33
C THR A 234 -21.62 -3.33 10.21
N ASP A 235 -20.54 -3.44 10.99
CA ASP A 235 -19.44 -2.47 10.99
C ASP A 235 -18.38 -2.81 9.93
N THR A 236 -18.63 -3.83 9.08
CA THR A 236 -17.71 -4.20 8.01
C THR A 236 -17.60 -3.06 6.98
N PRO A 237 -16.39 -2.53 6.70
CA PRO A 237 -16.21 -1.50 5.69
C PRO A 237 -16.37 -2.06 4.27
N ASP A 238 -16.27 -1.20 3.27
CA ASP A 238 -16.19 -1.64 1.87
C ASP A 238 -14.85 -2.34 1.59
N LEU A 239 -14.83 -3.66 1.84
CA LEU A 239 -13.66 -4.50 1.61
C LEU A 239 -13.22 -4.47 0.15
N ALA A 240 -14.15 -4.36 -0.80
CA ALA A 240 -13.84 -4.38 -2.22
C ALA A 240 -13.11 -3.10 -2.64
N ALA A 241 -13.56 -1.94 -2.15
CA ALA A 241 -12.91 -0.66 -2.39
C ALA A 241 -11.46 -0.66 -1.85
N HIS A 242 -11.25 -1.04 -0.58
CA HIS A 242 -9.92 -1.09 0.01
C HIS A 242 -8.98 -2.08 -0.69
N VAL A 243 -9.43 -3.29 -0.99
CA VAL A 243 -8.61 -4.28 -1.72
C VAL A 243 -8.27 -3.78 -3.12
N THR A 244 -9.22 -3.15 -3.81
CA THR A 244 -8.98 -2.57 -5.14
C THR A 244 -7.94 -1.45 -5.08
N ARG A 245 -8.08 -0.52 -4.12
CA ARG A 245 -7.11 0.55 -3.87
C ARG A 245 -5.73 -0.02 -3.56
N ALA A 246 -5.64 -0.98 -2.64
CA ALA A 246 -4.38 -1.63 -2.27
C ALA A 246 -3.65 -2.22 -3.50
N GLN A 247 -4.35 -3.04 -4.29
CA GLN A 247 -3.75 -3.75 -5.42
C GLN A 247 -3.37 -2.82 -6.57
N THR A 248 -4.26 -1.91 -6.93
CA THR A 248 -4.02 -0.98 -8.04
C THR A 248 -2.98 0.05 -7.67
N GLY A 249 -3.02 0.59 -6.45
CA GLY A 249 -2.04 1.55 -5.99
C GLY A 249 -0.64 0.96 -5.83
N LEU A 250 -0.51 -0.29 -5.35
CA LEU A 250 0.76 -1.02 -5.38
C LEU A 250 1.34 -1.07 -6.80
N ARG A 251 0.54 -1.49 -7.78
CA ARG A 251 0.98 -1.60 -9.18
C ARG A 251 1.36 -0.25 -9.78
N LEU A 252 0.60 0.80 -9.48
CA LEU A 252 0.86 2.16 -9.96
C LEU A 252 2.16 2.72 -9.37
N VAL A 253 2.40 2.52 -8.08
CA VAL A 253 3.66 2.93 -7.43
C VAL A 253 4.84 2.10 -7.94
N THR A 254 4.68 0.79 -8.17
CA THR A 254 5.73 -0.06 -8.77
C THR A 254 6.00 0.32 -10.22
N TRP A 255 4.99 0.72 -11.00
CA TRP A 255 5.19 1.28 -12.33
C TRP A 255 6.00 2.58 -12.26
N LEU A 256 5.64 3.49 -11.35
CA LEU A 256 6.40 4.74 -11.12
C LEU A 256 7.85 4.46 -10.72
N ALA A 257 8.09 3.45 -9.87
CA ALA A 257 9.42 3.03 -9.46
C ALA A 257 10.28 2.56 -10.64
N ARG A 258 9.74 1.72 -11.54
CA ARG A 258 10.44 1.22 -12.73
C ARG A 258 10.78 2.31 -13.73
N HIS A 259 9.95 3.34 -13.83
CA HIS A 259 10.09 4.43 -14.79
C HIS A 259 10.57 5.75 -14.15
N LEU A 260 11.17 5.65 -12.97
CA LEU A 260 11.58 6.80 -12.17
C LEU A 260 12.53 7.74 -12.92
N ALA A 261 13.50 7.19 -13.66
CA ALA A 261 14.47 7.99 -14.41
C ALA A 261 13.80 8.86 -15.48
N ALA A 262 12.87 8.30 -16.25
CA ALA A 262 12.12 9.04 -17.27
C ALA A 262 11.25 10.15 -16.64
N VAL A 263 10.60 9.85 -15.51
CA VAL A 263 9.79 10.83 -14.77
C VAL A 263 10.65 11.96 -14.19
N GLN A 264 11.80 11.65 -13.59
CA GLN A 264 12.71 12.65 -13.02
C GLN A 264 13.33 13.54 -14.10
N ALA A 265 13.68 12.98 -15.26
CA ALA A 265 14.20 13.72 -16.40
C ALA A 265 13.12 14.50 -17.18
N ALA A 266 11.83 14.32 -16.84
CA ALA A 266 10.69 14.78 -17.65
C ALA A 266 10.81 14.35 -19.13
N ASP A 267 11.35 13.15 -19.35
CA ASP A 267 11.52 12.58 -20.68
C ASP A 267 10.17 12.13 -21.23
N ALA A 268 9.57 12.98 -22.08
CA ALA A 268 8.26 12.74 -22.66
C ALA A 268 8.21 11.43 -23.45
N GLN A 269 9.27 11.09 -24.20
CA GLN A 269 9.28 9.86 -25.00
C GLN A 269 9.41 8.63 -24.10
N GLY A 270 10.32 8.66 -23.12
CA GLY A 270 10.45 7.58 -22.15
C GLY A 270 9.16 7.32 -21.36
N ILE A 271 8.37 8.37 -21.07
CA ILE A 271 7.06 8.24 -20.42
C ILE A 271 6.01 7.67 -21.38
N ILE A 272 6.00 8.10 -22.65
CA ILE A 272 5.13 7.51 -23.68
C ILE A 272 5.38 6.01 -23.80
N ASP A 273 6.65 5.61 -23.94
CA ASP A 273 7.04 4.22 -24.08
C ASP A 273 6.67 3.41 -22.83
N ALA A 274 6.86 3.99 -21.64
CA ALA A 274 6.47 3.39 -20.36
C ALA A 274 4.94 3.16 -20.23
N ILE A 275 4.12 4.09 -20.72
CA ILE A 275 2.66 3.97 -20.72
C ILE A 275 2.22 2.94 -21.76
N ALA A 276 2.76 3.01 -22.98
CA ALA A 276 2.42 2.11 -24.08
C ALA A 276 2.85 0.65 -23.79
N GLY A 277 3.97 0.46 -23.10
CA GLY A 277 4.51 -0.85 -22.73
C GLY A 277 3.75 -1.55 -21.59
N GLU A 278 2.84 -0.85 -20.89
CA GLU A 278 2.12 -1.40 -19.73
C GLU A 278 0.61 -1.48 -20.00
N ALA A 279 0.18 -2.57 -20.63
CA ALA A 279 -1.21 -2.77 -21.08
C ALA A 279 -2.26 -2.63 -19.95
N GLY A 280 -1.90 -2.90 -18.70
CA GLY A 280 -2.79 -2.79 -17.54
C GLY A 280 -2.90 -1.39 -16.92
N LEU A 281 -2.01 -0.46 -17.27
CA LEU A 281 -1.82 0.79 -16.52
C LEU A 281 -3.09 1.65 -16.45
N ARG A 282 -3.76 1.81 -17.59
CA ARG A 282 -5.03 2.55 -17.68
C ARG A 282 -6.10 1.95 -16.77
N GLY A 283 -6.28 0.63 -16.85
CA GLY A 283 -7.27 -0.07 -16.05
C GLY A 283 -6.99 0.02 -14.55
N TRP A 284 -5.72 -0.04 -14.14
CA TRP A 284 -5.37 0.14 -12.73
C TRP A 284 -5.66 1.56 -12.24
N ALA A 285 -5.32 2.58 -13.03
CA ALA A 285 -5.61 3.96 -12.69
C ALA A 285 -7.12 4.25 -12.60
N GLU A 286 -7.92 3.73 -13.54
CA GLU A 286 -9.39 3.87 -13.53
C GLU A 286 -10.01 3.14 -12.34
N MET A 287 -9.59 1.90 -12.06
CA MET A 287 -10.08 1.14 -10.90
C MET A 287 -9.69 1.79 -9.57
N TRP A 288 -8.49 2.40 -9.48
CA TRP A 288 -8.08 3.12 -8.28
C TRP A 288 -8.97 4.35 -8.04
N LEU A 289 -9.23 5.15 -9.08
CA LEU A 289 -10.08 6.34 -8.98
C LEU A 289 -11.51 5.99 -8.58
N ASP A 290 -12.08 4.95 -9.17
CA ASP A 290 -13.42 4.44 -8.86
C ASP A 290 -13.51 3.98 -7.40
N ALA A 291 -12.57 3.14 -6.95
CA ALA A 291 -12.52 2.66 -5.57
C ALA A 291 -12.21 3.77 -4.55
N ALA A 292 -11.59 4.87 -4.96
CA ALA A 292 -11.39 6.06 -4.14
C ALA A 292 -12.62 6.98 -4.09
N GLY A 293 -13.69 6.69 -4.84
CA GLY A 293 -14.85 7.57 -4.97
C GLY A 293 -14.54 8.88 -5.70
N VAL A 294 -13.41 8.96 -6.41
CA VAL A 294 -13.02 10.12 -7.20
C VAL A 294 -13.61 9.93 -8.60
N ALA A 295 -14.86 10.37 -8.78
CA ALA A 295 -15.47 10.36 -10.10
C ALA A 295 -14.55 11.09 -11.10
N PRO A 296 -14.28 10.52 -12.29
CA PRO A 296 -13.58 11.26 -13.32
C PRO A 296 -14.40 12.53 -13.58
N ALA A 297 -13.76 13.70 -13.50
CA ALA A 297 -14.43 14.96 -13.83
C ALA A 297 -15.10 14.77 -15.19
N ALA A 298 -16.45 14.75 -15.19
CA ALA A 298 -17.20 14.62 -16.42
C ALA A 298 -16.68 15.72 -17.35
N GLN A 299 -16.08 15.34 -18.48
CA GLN A 299 -15.67 16.35 -19.45
C GLN A 299 -16.93 17.15 -19.75
N PRO A 300 -16.93 18.49 -19.56
CA PRO A 300 -18.08 19.30 -19.94
C PRO A 300 -18.37 18.96 -21.40
N GLY A 301 -19.58 18.43 -21.65
CA GLY A 301 -20.00 17.94 -22.95
C GLY A 301 -19.60 18.95 -24.01
N GLY A 302 -18.87 18.47 -25.01
CA GLY A 302 -18.28 19.31 -26.05
C GLY A 302 -19.28 20.35 -26.52
N TRP A 303 -18.83 21.61 -26.61
CA TRP A 303 -19.64 22.70 -27.13
C TRP A 303 -20.34 22.23 -28.42
N PRO A 304 -21.67 22.40 -28.53
CA PRO A 304 -22.36 22.06 -29.76
C PRO A 304 -21.72 22.86 -30.90
N GLN A 305 -21.28 22.14 -31.93
CA GLN A 305 -20.79 22.72 -33.18
C GLN A 305 -21.94 23.31 -33.98
#